data_AF-A0A9E3B802-F1
#
_entry.id   AF-A0A9E3B802-F1
#
_cell.length_a   1.000
_cell.length_b   1.000
_cell.length_c   1.000
_cell.angle_alpha   90.00
_cell.angle_beta   90.00
_cell.angle_gamma   90.00
#
_symmetry.space_group_name_H-M   'P 1'
#
loop_
_entity.id
_entity.type
_entity.pdbx_description
1 polymer ?
#
loop_
_entity_poly.entity_id
_entity_poly.type
_entity_poly.pdbx_seq_one_letter_code
_entity_poly.pdbx_strand_id
1 'polypeptide(L)'
;VIGLGVAPATDWLADSGLRIDGGVVCDATGAAEGGIDVVAAGDVARWWHPLYEQHLHVEHWDHAGRQGEAAARTLLAGKDRAQPYDQLPYFWSDQYHVKIQMLGVTTDYDAFESVEGDSDGDGFVAAYGRDGRTVAVVGTIPDRVYSYHDAIKKGAEFPPSRPD
;
A
#
# COMPACT_ATOMS: atom_id res chain seq x y z
N VAL A 1 -24.07 11.81 -9.15
CA VAL A 1 -22.64 11.47 -9.16
C VAL A 1 -22.54 9.95 -9.08
N ILE A 2 -21.66 9.30 -9.86
CA ILE A 2 -21.43 7.85 -9.84
C ILE A 2 -19.96 7.61 -9.50
N GLY A 3 -19.67 6.75 -8.54
CA GLY A 3 -18.33 6.31 -8.16
C GLY A 3 -18.37 4.85 -7.73
N LEU A 4 -17.99 3.95 -8.64
CA LEU A 4 -18.08 2.49 -8.48
C LEU A 4 -16.71 1.81 -8.61
N GLY A 5 -15.63 2.58 -8.47
CA GLY A 5 -14.27 2.16 -8.81
C GLY A 5 -13.88 2.49 -10.25
N VAL A 6 -12.61 2.28 -10.56
CA VAL A 6 -12.02 2.41 -11.91
C VAL A 6 -11.33 1.10 -12.29
N ALA A 7 -11.14 0.88 -13.60
CA ALA A 7 -10.33 -0.21 -14.09
C ALA A 7 -9.01 0.36 -14.63
N PRO A 8 -7.86 -0.30 -14.38
CA PRO A 8 -6.58 0.08 -14.98
C PRO A 8 -6.67 0.15 -16.51
N ALA A 9 -6.11 1.21 -17.11
CA ALA A 9 -6.15 1.43 -18.55
C ALA A 9 -5.12 0.56 -19.30
N THR A 10 -5.34 -0.76 -19.32
CA THR A 10 -4.39 -1.75 -19.84
C THR A 10 -4.75 -2.33 -21.21
N ASP A 11 -5.88 -1.94 -21.80
CA ASP A 11 -6.37 -2.54 -23.07
C ASP A 11 -5.35 -2.48 -24.22
N TRP A 12 -4.57 -1.39 -24.28
CA TRP A 12 -3.53 -1.20 -25.28
C TRP A 12 -2.31 -2.12 -25.12
N LEU A 13 -2.23 -2.88 -24.02
CA LEU A 13 -1.15 -3.82 -23.71
C LEU A 13 -1.48 -5.27 -24.08
N ALA A 14 -2.67 -5.57 -24.61
CA ALA A 14 -3.16 -6.93 -24.83
C ALA A 14 -2.16 -7.86 -25.57
N ASP A 15 -1.46 -7.35 -26.57
CA ASP A 15 -0.50 -8.11 -27.38
C ASP A 15 0.97 -7.82 -27.03
N SER A 16 1.23 -7.14 -25.92
CA SER A 16 2.59 -6.73 -25.52
C SER A 16 3.45 -7.87 -24.98
N GLY A 17 2.84 -9.00 -24.61
CA GLY A 17 3.49 -10.08 -23.87
C GLY A 17 3.66 -9.81 -22.37
N LEU A 18 3.25 -8.63 -21.88
CA LEU A 18 3.20 -8.34 -20.45
C LEU A 18 2.09 -9.17 -19.78
N ARG A 19 2.35 -9.62 -18.55
CA ARG A 19 1.32 -10.22 -17.71
C ARG A 19 0.40 -9.12 -17.18
N ILE A 20 -0.86 -9.16 -17.58
CA ILE A 20 -1.91 -8.24 -17.12
C ILE A 20 -2.92 -9.02 -16.26
N ASP A 21 -3.14 -8.56 -15.03
CA ASP A 21 -4.12 -9.12 -14.09
C ASP A 21 -4.55 -8.03 -13.10
N GLY A 22 -5.62 -7.29 -13.44
CA GLY A 22 -6.02 -6.10 -12.66
C GLY A 22 -4.93 -5.01 -12.64
N GLY A 23 -4.12 -4.92 -13.70
CA GLY A 23 -2.93 -4.06 -13.79
C GLY A 23 -1.73 -4.82 -14.40
N VAL A 24 -0.65 -4.10 -14.69
CA VAL A 24 0.63 -4.70 -15.10
C VAL A 24 1.24 -5.38 -13.88
N VAL A 25 1.43 -6.70 -13.95
CA VAL A 25 1.98 -7.49 -12.84
C VAL A 25 3.49 -7.26 -12.76
N CYS A 26 3.92 -6.71 -11.63
CA CYS A 26 5.31 -6.35 -11.36
C CYS A 26 5.88 -7.12 -10.18
N ASP A 27 7.19 -7.35 -10.23
CA ASP A 27 7.97 -7.81 -9.09
C ASP A 27 8.14 -6.71 -8.03
N ALA A 28 8.86 -7.03 -6.95
CA ALA A 28 9.05 -6.11 -5.83
C ALA A 28 9.80 -4.84 -6.20
N THR A 29 10.51 -4.79 -7.33
CA THR A 29 11.28 -3.63 -7.79
C THR A 29 10.48 -2.71 -8.72
N GLY A 30 9.24 -3.08 -9.04
CA GLY A 30 8.40 -2.38 -10.02
C GLY A 30 8.67 -2.79 -11.48
N ALA A 31 9.54 -3.77 -11.71
CA ALA A 31 9.75 -4.35 -13.04
C ALA A 31 8.63 -5.33 -13.38
N ALA A 32 8.18 -5.33 -14.63
CA ALA A 32 7.19 -6.27 -15.10
C ALA A 32 7.72 -7.71 -14.98
N GLU A 33 6.90 -8.61 -14.44
CA GLU A 33 7.28 -10.01 -14.30
C GLU A 33 7.51 -10.69 -15.66
N GLY A 34 8.34 -11.74 -15.67
CA GLY A 34 8.68 -12.47 -16.90
C GLY A 34 10.01 -12.05 -17.53
N GLY A 35 10.77 -11.16 -16.89
CA GLY A 35 12.12 -10.77 -17.35
C GLY A 35 12.09 -9.88 -18.58
N ILE A 36 11.03 -9.09 -18.72
CA ILE A 36 10.87 -8.09 -19.76
C ILE A 36 11.45 -6.77 -19.23
N ASP A 37 12.25 -6.06 -20.03
CA ASP A 37 12.88 -4.78 -19.65
C ASP A 37 11.86 -3.62 -19.63
N VAL A 38 10.77 -3.80 -18.90
CA VAL A 38 9.66 -2.85 -18.74
C VAL A 38 9.39 -2.68 -17.24
N VAL A 39 9.08 -1.46 -16.82
CA VAL A 39 8.62 -1.13 -15.46
C VAL A 39 7.23 -0.51 -15.54
N ALA A 40 6.46 -0.62 -14.46
CA ALA A 40 5.18 0.07 -14.32
C ALA A 40 5.09 0.81 -12.97
N ALA A 41 4.32 1.89 -12.95
CA ALA A 41 4.09 2.70 -11.76
C ALA A 41 2.71 3.38 -11.83
N GLY A 42 2.19 3.77 -10.66
CA GLY A 42 0.87 4.36 -10.49
C GLY A 42 -0.25 3.35 -10.57
N ASP A 43 -1.46 3.85 -10.79
CA ASP A 43 -2.71 3.07 -10.77
C ASP A 43 -2.75 1.91 -11.78
N VAL A 44 -1.82 1.84 -12.75
CA VAL A 44 -1.73 0.71 -13.68
C VAL A 44 -0.88 -0.44 -13.13
N ALA A 45 -0.08 -0.21 -12.09
CA ALA A 45 0.88 -1.18 -11.57
C ALA A 45 0.26 -2.04 -10.47
N ARG A 46 0.37 -3.35 -10.65
CA ARG A 46 0.06 -4.35 -9.63
C ARG A 46 1.37 -5.01 -9.18
N TRP A 47 1.93 -4.56 -8.06
CA TRP A 47 3.31 -4.91 -7.67
C TRP A 47 3.34 -5.88 -6.50
N TRP A 48 4.35 -6.75 -6.49
CA TRP A 48 4.60 -7.64 -5.37
C TRP A 48 5.09 -6.86 -4.15
N HIS A 49 4.37 -6.94 -3.02
CA HIS A 49 4.79 -6.30 -1.78
C HIS A 49 5.38 -7.34 -0.81
N PRO A 50 6.68 -7.29 -0.47
CA PRO A 50 7.35 -8.35 0.28
C PRO A 50 6.80 -8.56 1.70
N LEU A 51 6.37 -7.49 2.39
CA LEU A 51 5.80 -7.60 3.74
C LEU A 51 4.45 -8.33 3.75
N TYR A 52 3.64 -8.16 2.71
CA TYR A 52 2.28 -8.70 2.64
C TYR A 52 2.21 -10.00 1.83
N GLU A 53 3.34 -10.41 1.24
CA GLU A 53 3.49 -11.62 0.43
C GLU A 53 2.40 -11.78 -0.64
N GLN A 54 2.02 -10.66 -1.25
CA GLN A 54 0.99 -10.61 -2.29
C GLN A 54 1.21 -9.44 -3.25
N HIS A 55 0.60 -9.54 -4.42
CA HIS A 55 0.51 -8.43 -5.35
C HIS A 55 -0.55 -7.42 -4.91
N LEU A 56 -0.12 -6.20 -4.64
CA LEU A 56 -0.98 -5.09 -4.29
C LEU A 56 -1.30 -4.24 -5.51
N HIS A 57 -2.46 -3.60 -5.48
CA HIS A 57 -2.89 -2.57 -6.41
C HIS A 57 -3.43 -1.40 -5.60
N VAL A 58 -2.81 -0.23 -5.71
CA VAL A 58 -3.09 0.94 -4.87
C VAL A 58 -3.25 2.16 -5.74
N GLU A 59 -4.45 2.75 -5.65
CA GLU A 59 -4.89 3.89 -6.44
C GLU A 59 -4.79 5.17 -5.58
N HIS A 60 -3.56 5.65 -5.37
CA HIS A 60 -3.33 6.84 -4.57
C HIS A 60 -2.16 7.67 -5.11
N TRP A 61 -2.32 8.99 -5.13
CA TRP A 61 -1.38 9.89 -5.80
C TRP A 61 0.04 9.88 -5.19
N ASP A 62 0.16 9.79 -3.86
CA ASP A 62 1.47 9.66 -3.19
C ASP A 62 2.14 8.35 -3.58
N HIS A 63 1.34 7.29 -3.69
CA HIS A 63 1.83 5.98 -4.10
C HIS A 63 2.31 6.00 -5.57
N ALA A 64 1.56 6.64 -6.46
CA ALA A 64 1.94 6.80 -7.86
C ALA A 64 3.26 7.58 -8.01
N GLY A 65 3.45 8.65 -7.24
CA GLY A 65 4.70 9.42 -7.23
C GLY A 65 5.90 8.59 -6.77
N ARG A 66 5.76 7.88 -5.64
CA ARG A 66 6.83 7.04 -5.08
C ARG A 66 7.16 5.84 -5.96
N GLN A 67 6.16 5.19 -6.54
CA GLN A 67 6.39 4.12 -7.52
C GLN A 67 7.10 4.64 -8.77
N GLY A 68 6.75 5.84 -9.26
CA GLY A 68 7.43 6.45 -10.40
C GLY A 68 8.93 6.64 -10.15
N GLU A 69 9.29 7.11 -8.95
CA GLU A 69 10.69 7.21 -8.53
C GLU A 69 11.37 5.84 -8.45
N ALA A 70 10.72 4.85 -7.84
CA ALA A 70 11.24 3.49 -7.73
C ALA A 70 11.47 2.85 -9.11
N ALA A 71 10.50 2.96 -10.02
CA ALA A 71 10.58 2.45 -11.38
C ALA A 71 11.75 3.09 -12.16
N ALA A 72 11.94 4.40 -12.03
CA ALA A 72 13.09 5.08 -12.64
C ALA A 72 14.43 4.60 -12.06
N ARG A 73 14.51 4.40 -10.73
CA ARG A 73 15.70 3.83 -10.07
C ARG A 73 15.98 2.40 -10.56
N THR A 74 14.96 1.57 -10.72
CA THR A 74 15.06 0.21 -11.24
C THR A 74 15.62 0.20 -12.66
N LEU A 75 15.10 1.04 -13.56
CA LEU A 75 15.61 1.18 -14.93
C LEU A 75 17.08 1.61 -14.96
N LEU A 76 17.48 2.58 -14.13
CA LEU A 76 18.85 3.11 -14.09
C LEU A 76 19.85 2.14 -13.44
N ALA A 77 19.42 1.40 -12.43
CA ALA A 77 20.26 0.42 -11.74
C ALA A 77 20.53 -0.82 -12.61
N GLY A 78 19.54 -1.22 -13.40
CA GLY A 78 19.48 -2.51 -14.07
C GLY A 78 19.05 -3.62 -13.11
N LYS A 79 18.57 -4.74 -13.68
CA LYS A 79 17.95 -5.85 -12.94
C LYS A 79 18.76 -6.34 -11.74
N ASP A 80 20.07 -6.46 -11.90
CA ASP A 80 20.96 -7.02 -10.86
C ASP A 80 21.16 -6.12 -9.64
N ARG A 81 20.78 -4.83 -9.74
CA ARG A 81 20.99 -3.83 -8.68
C ARG A 81 19.70 -3.13 -8.24
N ALA A 82 18.58 -3.48 -8.86
CA ALA A 82 17.27 -2.94 -8.53
C ALA A 82 16.92 -3.26 -7.07
N GLN A 83 16.33 -2.28 -6.38
CA GLN A 83 15.95 -2.40 -4.97
C GLN A 83 14.43 -2.58 -4.86
N PRO A 84 13.95 -3.40 -3.91
CA PRO A 84 12.53 -3.52 -3.65
C PRO A 84 11.89 -2.18 -3.26
N TYR A 85 10.72 -1.91 -3.82
CA TYR A 85 9.78 -0.90 -3.37
C TYR A 85 8.85 -1.53 -2.33
N ASP A 86 9.12 -1.26 -1.07
CA ASP A 86 8.48 -1.90 0.08
C ASP A 86 7.76 -0.88 1.00
N GLN A 87 7.49 0.31 0.47
CA GLN A 87 6.81 1.38 1.19
C GLN A 87 5.38 0.96 1.56
N LEU A 88 5.01 1.15 2.83
CA LEU A 88 3.65 0.89 3.29
C LEU A 88 2.67 1.80 2.54
N PRO A 89 1.56 1.25 1.99
CA PRO A 89 0.50 2.06 1.44
C PRO A 89 -0.02 3.07 2.47
N TYR A 90 -0.16 4.32 2.06
CA TYR A 90 -0.74 5.39 2.88
C TYR A 90 -1.87 6.06 2.10
N PHE A 91 -2.97 6.31 2.80
CA PHE A 91 -4.17 6.94 2.25
C PHE A 91 -4.77 7.91 3.26
N TRP A 92 -5.47 8.94 2.77
CA TRP A 92 -6.39 9.72 3.61
C TRP A 92 -7.64 10.12 2.86
N SER A 93 -8.68 10.42 3.63
CA SER A 93 -9.91 11.04 3.17
C SER A 93 -10.29 12.17 4.12
N ASP A 94 -10.65 13.32 3.56
CA ASP A 94 -11.24 14.42 4.32
C ASP A 94 -12.76 14.33 4.19
N GLN A 95 -13.45 14.09 5.31
CA GLN A 95 -14.90 14.04 5.39
C GLN A 95 -15.37 15.08 6.42
N TYR A 96 -15.95 16.17 5.92
CA TYR A 96 -16.27 17.35 6.74
C TYR A 96 -15.03 17.88 7.48
N HIS A 97 -15.04 17.86 8.80
CA HIS A 97 -13.95 18.31 9.66
C HIS A 97 -13.08 17.14 10.16
N VAL A 98 -13.33 15.92 9.70
CA VAL A 98 -12.59 14.72 10.09
C VAL A 98 -11.64 14.33 8.97
N LYS A 99 -10.35 14.23 9.31
CA LYS A 99 -9.34 13.61 8.44
C LYS A 99 -9.20 12.15 8.86
N ILE A 100 -9.54 11.22 7.96
CA ILE A 100 -9.34 9.78 8.16
C ILE A 100 -8.03 9.42 7.48
N GLN A 101 -7.11 8.80 8.20
CA GLN A 101 -5.79 8.39 7.70
C GLN A 101 -5.63 6.88 7.87
N MET A 102 -4.99 6.23 6.91
CA MET A 102 -4.71 4.80 6.93
C MET A 102 -3.26 4.54 6.52
N LEU A 103 -2.61 3.61 7.22
CA LEU A 103 -1.27 3.14 6.90
C LEU A 103 -1.24 1.61 6.90
N GLY A 104 -0.73 1.02 5.82
CA GLY A 104 -0.70 -0.42 5.58
C GLY A 104 -1.88 -0.95 4.76
N VAL A 105 -1.97 -2.27 4.65
CA VAL A 105 -3.02 -2.97 3.89
C VAL A 105 -4.07 -3.50 4.86
N THR A 106 -5.32 -3.05 4.65
CA THR A 106 -6.46 -3.36 5.52
C THR A 106 -7.33 -4.50 4.98
N THR A 107 -7.01 -5.07 3.83
CA THR A 107 -7.71 -6.24 3.27
C THR A 107 -7.23 -7.53 3.94
N ASP A 108 -8.10 -8.54 3.98
CA ASP A 108 -7.82 -9.88 4.52
C ASP A 108 -7.34 -9.93 5.98
N TYR A 109 -7.72 -8.94 6.79
CA TYR A 109 -7.51 -8.96 8.23
C TYR A 109 -8.42 -9.99 8.92
N ASP A 110 -7.98 -10.52 10.05
CA ASP A 110 -8.77 -11.43 10.91
C ASP A 110 -9.06 -10.84 12.31
N ALA A 111 -8.40 -9.72 12.66
CA ALA A 111 -8.59 -9.04 13.93
C ALA A 111 -8.60 -7.50 13.77
N PHE A 112 -9.35 -6.82 14.62
CA PHE A 112 -9.47 -5.35 14.61
C PHE A 112 -9.69 -4.83 16.04
N GLU A 113 -8.91 -3.83 16.45
CA GLU A 113 -8.92 -3.32 17.83
C GLU A 113 -8.60 -1.82 17.89
N SER A 114 -9.30 -1.08 18.75
CA SER A 114 -8.94 0.30 19.08
C SER A 114 -7.69 0.30 19.97
N VAL A 115 -6.64 0.98 19.55
CA VAL A 115 -5.33 1.00 20.23
C VAL A 115 -5.00 2.36 20.84
N GLU A 116 -5.73 3.40 20.47
CA GLU A 116 -5.62 4.74 21.04
C GLU A 116 -6.94 5.49 20.88
N GLY A 117 -7.40 6.14 21.95
CA GLY A 117 -8.61 6.95 21.91
C GLY A 117 -9.89 6.13 21.70
N ASP A 118 -10.97 6.83 21.35
CA ASP A 118 -12.30 6.27 21.13
C ASP A 118 -12.99 7.01 19.98
N SER A 119 -13.80 6.28 19.21
CA SER A 119 -14.61 6.79 18.11
C SER A 119 -15.63 7.84 18.54
N ASP A 120 -16.07 7.81 19.80
CA ASP A 120 -16.98 8.81 20.38
C ASP A 120 -16.25 10.05 20.94
N GLY A 121 -14.91 10.06 20.93
CA GLY A 121 -14.06 11.13 21.48
C GLY A 121 -13.45 12.06 20.42
N ASP A 122 -12.37 12.76 20.81
CA ASP A 122 -11.65 13.73 19.96
C ASP A 122 -10.78 13.07 18.86
N GLY A 123 -10.76 11.75 18.80
CA GLY A 123 -10.06 10.98 17.79
C GLY A 123 -9.62 9.60 18.30
N PHE A 124 -9.33 8.72 17.35
CA PHE A 124 -8.87 7.36 17.65
C PHE A 124 -7.80 6.87 16.67
N VAL A 125 -7.15 5.77 17.05
CA VAL A 125 -6.42 4.87 16.15
C VAL A 125 -6.89 3.44 16.42
N ALA A 126 -7.22 2.71 15.37
CA ALA A 126 -7.52 1.29 15.42
C ALA A 126 -6.55 0.52 14.52
N ALA A 127 -6.15 -0.67 14.97
CA ALA A 127 -5.23 -1.55 14.27
C ALA A 127 -5.97 -2.70 13.59
N TYR A 128 -5.43 -3.15 12.46
CA TYR A 128 -5.82 -4.37 11.77
C TYR A 128 -4.75 -5.44 12.02
N GLY A 129 -5.20 -6.64 12.38
CA GLY A 129 -4.39 -7.83 12.63
C GLY A 129 -4.64 -8.91 11.58
N ARG A 130 -3.59 -9.67 11.27
CA ARG A 130 -3.66 -10.90 10.48
C ARG A 130 -2.66 -11.90 11.03
N ASP A 131 -3.11 -13.12 11.32
CA ASP A 131 -2.28 -14.21 11.85
C ASP A 131 -1.47 -13.77 13.09
N GLY A 132 -2.10 -12.97 13.96
CA GLY A 132 -1.49 -12.44 15.19
C GLY A 132 -0.47 -11.30 14.98
N ARG A 133 -0.33 -10.76 13.76
CA ARG A 133 0.55 -9.62 13.44
C ARG A 133 -0.22 -8.37 13.06
N THR A 134 0.29 -7.21 13.43
CA THR A 134 -0.22 -5.91 13.02
C THR A 134 0.13 -5.63 11.56
N VAL A 135 -0.90 -5.43 10.72
CA VAL A 135 -0.74 -5.25 9.27
C VAL A 135 -1.10 -3.86 8.76
N ALA A 136 -1.94 -3.13 9.50
CA ALA A 136 -2.33 -1.77 9.18
C ALA A 136 -2.89 -1.03 10.40
N VAL A 137 -3.03 0.29 10.29
CA VAL A 137 -3.80 1.12 11.22
C VAL A 137 -4.68 2.12 10.46
N VAL A 138 -5.80 2.50 11.07
CA VAL A 138 -6.66 3.62 10.66
C VAL A 138 -6.84 4.56 11.83
N GLY A 139 -6.92 5.86 11.59
CA GLY A 139 -7.18 6.81 12.66
C GLY A 139 -7.64 8.17 12.17
N THR A 140 -8.11 8.97 13.12
CA THR A 140 -8.57 10.35 12.91
C THR A 140 -7.73 11.39 13.63
N ILE A 141 -6.84 10.95 14.53
CA ILE A 141 -5.85 11.81 15.17
C ILE A 141 -4.80 12.19 14.11
N PRO A 142 -4.58 13.50 13.84
CA PRO A 142 -3.67 13.94 12.80
C PRO A 142 -2.29 13.31 12.88
N ASP A 143 -1.86 12.69 11.78
CA ASP A 143 -0.56 12.04 11.55
C ASP A 143 -0.21 10.89 12.49
N ARG A 144 -1.11 10.52 13.42
CA ARG A 144 -0.83 9.53 14.45
C ARG A 144 -0.64 8.12 13.89
N VAL A 145 -1.24 7.81 12.74
CA VAL A 145 -1.04 6.52 12.06
C VAL A 145 0.43 6.25 11.70
N TYR A 146 1.22 7.29 11.41
CA TYR A 146 2.64 7.13 11.08
C TYR A 146 3.50 6.73 12.28
N SER A 147 3.07 7.01 13.51
CA SER A 147 3.74 6.52 14.71
C SER A 147 3.74 4.98 14.79
N TYR A 148 2.80 4.31 14.09
CA TYR A 148 2.71 2.85 14.01
C TYR A 148 3.47 2.25 12.81
N HIS A 149 4.13 3.06 11.99
CA HIS A 149 4.88 2.60 10.81
C HIS A 149 5.83 1.46 11.15
N ASP A 150 6.64 1.63 12.20
CA ASP A 150 7.63 0.64 12.61
C ASP A 150 7.01 -0.65 13.12
N ALA A 151 5.85 -0.57 13.80
CA ALA A 151 5.12 -1.75 14.26
C ALA A 151 4.64 -2.59 13.08
N ILE A 152 4.05 -1.96 12.06
CA ILE A 152 3.60 -2.63 10.84
C ILE A 152 4.79 -3.20 10.07
N LYS A 153 5.84 -2.38 9.85
CA LYS A 153 7.01 -2.77 9.06
C LYS A 153 7.76 -3.97 9.65
N LYS A 154 7.77 -4.10 10.98
CA LYS A 154 8.40 -5.23 11.70
C LYS A 154 7.45 -6.41 11.92
N GLY A 155 6.19 -6.31 11.52
CA GLY A 155 5.17 -7.34 11.79
C GLY A 155 4.98 -7.58 13.28
N ALA A 156 4.91 -6.50 14.07
CA ALA A 156 4.71 -6.57 15.51
C ALA A 156 3.46 -7.38 15.88
N GLU A 157 3.45 -7.98 17.07
CA GLU A 157 2.28 -8.69 17.60
C GLU A 157 1.03 -7.81 17.58
N PHE A 158 -0.12 -8.42 17.34
CA PHE A 158 -1.43 -7.75 17.39
C PHE A 158 -2.10 -7.96 18.77
N PRO A 159 -2.64 -6.90 19.40
CA PRO A 159 -2.57 -5.51 18.98
C PRO A 159 -1.17 -4.90 19.22
N PRO A 160 -0.76 -3.91 18.42
CA PRO A 160 0.52 -3.24 18.60
C PRO A 160 0.50 -2.40 19.89
N SER A 161 1.63 -2.36 20.60
CA SER A 161 1.84 -1.40 21.67
C SER A 161 1.70 0.04 21.15
N ARG A 162 1.08 0.91 21.95
CA ARG A 162 1.00 2.34 21.64
C ARG A 162 2.42 2.94 21.54
N PRO A 163 2.78 3.56 20.41
CA PRO A 163 4.04 4.28 20.28
C PRO A 163 4.04 5.53 21.18
N ASP A 164 5.23 5.94 21.62
CA ASP A 164 5.43 7.16 22.41
C ASP A 164 4.95 8.44 21.69
#